data_AF-A0AAD0WH10-F1
#
_entry.id   AF-A0AAD0WH10-F1
#
_cell.length_a   1.000
_cell.length_b   1.000
_cell.length_c   1.000
_cell.angle_alpha   90.00
_cell.angle_beta   90.00
_cell.angle_gamma   90.00
#
_symmetry.space_group_name_H-M   'P 1'
#
loop_
_entity.id
_entity.type
_entity.pdbx_description
1 polymer ?
#
loop_
_entity_poly.entity_id
_entity_poly.type
_entity_poly.pdbx_seq_one_letter_code
_entity_poly.pdbx_strand_id
1 'polypeptide(L)'
;MLFQAMHRNLTFCTRATGALLIAAALAACNGGGDDTTTTTTTTTASAPSTPTAHTTPVTPSAYTIGGSVSGLAGSGLVLQNNAGDALAISANGSFTFATSVASGGIYAVTIKTQPSAPTQICTVTAGSGNAAANVTNVVVTCVMPPPFAYAVNMTDNTVSAFTIDHASGALSAIAGSPFSTGATPSSIAADPSGKFAYVANSGSKTISAYSIDTATGVLTPIAGSPFAAGLSVVRGIVHPSGKFYYATVGVNNVVSAYAINTANGALTPVAGSPFATGSVPSTIAIDPSGKYLYVTNRSDNTISAYAVDATTGALSPVAGSPFGTGRYPFSITIAPSGKFVYVGSRYDGDVWIYAIDATSGALTTTASSPIYTSDEPWAVAIAPGGKFGYITNTTANTIAAYTVDTTTGAFTQLAGPNTSTGNAPTSIGFDPSGKFAYVVNTLSNNIAAYNIDASTGALNAITGGTYSVGQQSRSLVVVGQ
;
A
#
# COMPACT_ATOMS: atom_id res chain seq x y z
N MET A 1 -13.39 32.07 55.35
CA MET A 1 -11.97 32.29 54.99
C MET A 1 -11.88 32.11 53.47
N LEU A 2 -12.20 33.11 52.62
CA LEU A 2 -11.45 34.33 52.26
C LEU A 2 -9.97 34.00 51.96
N PHE A 3 -9.36 34.20 50.78
CA PHE A 3 -9.32 35.28 49.75
C PHE A 3 -9.09 34.63 48.34
N GLN A 4 -9.55 35.06 47.15
CA GLN A 4 -9.63 36.34 46.41
C GLN A 4 -8.33 36.87 45.73
N ALA A 5 -8.40 36.93 44.39
CA ALA A 5 -7.99 38.00 43.44
C ALA A 5 -6.54 38.22 42.96
N MET A 6 -6.37 38.24 41.61
CA MET A 6 -5.86 39.35 40.75
C MET A 6 -5.75 38.81 39.30
N HIS A 7 -6.58 39.14 38.30
CA HIS A 7 -6.72 40.38 37.51
C HIS A 7 -5.42 41.09 37.08
N ARG A 8 -5.14 41.09 35.76
CA ARG A 8 -4.96 42.33 34.97
C ARG A 8 -5.01 42.11 33.45
N ASN A 9 -5.86 42.91 32.82
CA ASN A 9 -6.00 43.20 31.40
C ASN A 9 -4.83 44.03 30.87
N LEU A 10 -4.50 43.90 29.58
CA LEU A 10 -4.14 45.06 28.75
C LEU A 10 -4.57 44.83 27.28
N THR A 11 -5.49 45.69 26.85
CA THR A 11 -5.98 45.93 25.48
C THR A 11 -5.54 47.35 25.10
N PHE A 12 -5.25 47.62 23.82
CA PHE A 12 -5.13 48.89 23.06
C PHE A 12 -4.00 48.72 22.01
N CYS A 13 -4.02 49.21 20.76
CA CYS A 13 -4.94 50.07 20.00
C CYS A 13 -4.65 49.88 18.48
N THR A 14 -5.63 50.21 17.66
CA THR A 14 -5.72 50.16 16.19
C THR A 14 -5.13 51.39 15.44
N ARG A 15 -5.02 51.24 14.10
CA ARG A 15 -4.95 52.23 12.97
C ARG A 15 -3.55 52.74 12.57
N ALA A 16 -3.07 52.66 11.32
CA ALA A 16 -3.55 53.00 9.96
C ALA A 16 -3.09 54.40 9.47
N THR A 17 -2.76 54.50 8.16
CA THR A 17 -2.37 55.67 7.33
C THR A 17 -0.93 56.17 7.49
N GLY A 18 -0.18 56.66 6.49
CA GLY A 18 -0.45 57.04 5.10
C GLY A 18 0.86 57.54 4.44
N ALA A 19 0.86 57.69 3.12
CA ALA A 19 1.97 58.15 2.28
C ALA A 19 2.34 59.64 2.47
N LEU A 20 3.59 60.04 2.14
CA LEU A 20 3.87 61.38 1.59
C LEU A 20 5.22 61.49 0.86
N LEU A 21 5.17 62.22 -0.26
CA LEU A 21 6.27 62.72 -1.10
C LEU A 21 7.19 63.71 -0.37
N ILE A 22 8.45 63.82 -0.81
CA ILE A 22 9.23 65.09 -0.81
C ILE A 22 10.06 65.22 -2.09
N ALA A 23 10.02 66.43 -2.64
CA ALA A 23 10.62 66.89 -3.89
C ALA A 23 12.03 67.50 -3.72
N ALA A 24 12.60 67.85 -4.88
CA ALA A 24 13.97 68.26 -5.18
C ALA A 24 14.40 69.69 -4.75
N ALA A 25 15.73 69.92 -4.74
CA ALA A 25 16.44 71.16 -5.14
C ALA A 25 17.94 70.82 -5.34
N LEU A 26 18.49 70.84 -6.57
CA LEU A 26 19.13 71.93 -7.32
C LEU A 26 20.40 72.56 -6.69
N ALA A 27 21.54 72.43 -7.40
CA ALA A 27 22.62 73.40 -7.41
C ALA A 27 23.28 73.43 -8.80
N ALA A 28 23.34 74.63 -9.37
CA ALA A 28 23.93 74.96 -10.67
C ALA A 28 25.37 75.46 -10.52
N CYS A 29 26.14 75.46 -11.61
CA CYS A 29 27.09 76.54 -11.91
C CYS A 29 27.43 76.60 -13.42
N ASN A 30 27.46 77.84 -13.92
CA ASN A 30 27.69 78.31 -15.28
C ASN A 30 29.16 78.32 -15.71
N GLY A 31 29.39 78.47 -17.02
CA GLY A 31 30.60 79.11 -17.59
C GLY A 31 30.61 79.12 -19.12
N GLY A 32 30.72 80.30 -19.76
CA GLY A 32 30.74 80.51 -21.22
C GLY A 32 31.97 81.28 -21.73
N GLY A 33 31.97 81.60 -23.04
CA GLY A 33 32.92 82.50 -23.76
C GLY A 33 33.54 81.84 -25.01
N ASP A 34 33.17 82.23 -26.24
CA ASP A 34 33.83 83.20 -27.18
C ASP A 34 35.04 82.57 -27.91
N ASP A 35 35.51 82.91 -29.13
CA ASP A 35 35.07 83.58 -30.36
C ASP A 35 36.14 83.16 -31.44
N THR A 36 35.72 83.15 -32.70
CA THR A 36 36.43 83.05 -34.00
C THR A 36 37.97 82.99 -34.10
N THR A 37 38.47 82.02 -34.90
CA THR A 37 39.59 82.22 -35.86
C THR A 37 39.44 81.30 -37.08
N THR A 38 39.57 81.92 -38.26
CA THR A 38 39.53 81.33 -39.60
C THR A 38 40.88 80.72 -39.99
N THR A 39 40.92 79.43 -40.36
CA THR A 39 41.97 78.90 -41.25
C THR A 39 41.39 77.82 -42.17
N THR A 40 41.39 78.10 -43.47
CA THR A 40 41.08 77.17 -44.57
C THR A 40 42.16 76.09 -44.70
N THR A 41 41.78 74.83 -44.58
CA THR A 41 42.46 73.69 -45.21
C THR A 41 41.44 72.67 -45.70
N THR A 42 41.48 72.39 -46.99
CA THR A 42 40.71 71.38 -47.71
C THR A 42 41.20 69.98 -47.40
N THR A 43 40.31 69.09 -46.91
CA THR A 43 40.41 67.64 -47.11
C THR A 43 39.02 66.99 -47.15
N THR A 44 38.68 66.47 -48.34
CA THR A 44 37.86 65.28 -48.65
C THR A 44 36.74 64.85 -47.69
N ALA A 45 35.51 64.90 -48.22
CA ALA A 45 34.32 64.30 -47.64
C ALA A 45 34.45 62.78 -47.45
N SER A 46 34.03 62.29 -46.27
CA SER A 46 33.60 60.91 -46.07
C SER A 46 32.11 60.94 -45.72
N ALA A 47 31.35 60.01 -46.30
CA ALA A 47 29.89 59.94 -46.23
C ALA A 47 29.36 59.85 -44.79
N PRO A 48 28.15 60.38 -44.49
CA PRO A 48 27.54 60.17 -43.20
C PRO A 48 27.28 58.68 -43.00
N SER A 49 27.83 58.10 -41.94
CA SER A 49 27.47 56.76 -41.50
C SER A 49 25.99 56.76 -41.10
N THR A 50 25.23 55.84 -41.70
CA THR A 50 23.87 55.49 -41.28
C THR A 50 23.83 55.23 -39.77
N PRO A 51 22.88 55.80 -39.01
CA PRO A 51 22.74 55.49 -37.60
C PRO A 51 22.38 54.01 -37.47
N THR A 52 23.23 53.23 -36.78
CA THR A 52 22.87 51.90 -36.33
C THR A 52 21.67 52.02 -35.43
N ALA A 53 20.54 51.45 -35.86
CA ALA A 53 19.36 51.33 -35.03
C ALA A 53 19.73 50.56 -33.77
N HIS A 54 19.73 51.25 -32.62
CA HIS A 54 19.75 50.58 -31.33
C HIS A 54 18.37 49.95 -31.13
N THR A 55 18.21 48.71 -31.58
CA THR A 55 17.05 47.91 -31.22
C THR A 55 17.15 47.67 -29.72
N THR A 56 16.35 48.38 -28.93
CA THR A 56 16.12 48.01 -27.54
C THR A 56 15.64 46.55 -27.53
N PRO A 57 16.23 45.65 -26.73
CA PRO A 57 15.75 44.28 -26.64
C PRO A 57 14.28 44.31 -26.25
N VAL A 58 13.40 43.82 -27.13
CA VAL A 58 11.97 43.70 -26.82
C VAL A 58 11.85 42.57 -25.82
N THR A 59 11.66 42.92 -24.54
CA THR A 59 11.39 41.92 -23.50
C THR A 59 10.05 41.24 -23.82
N PRO A 60 10.01 39.90 -23.94
CA PRO A 60 8.77 39.18 -24.17
C PRO A 60 7.72 39.52 -23.10
N SER A 61 6.46 39.68 -23.51
CA SER A 61 5.37 39.98 -22.59
C SER A 61 4.93 38.78 -21.75
N ALA A 62 5.28 37.56 -22.17
CA ALA A 62 5.01 36.32 -21.46
C ALA A 62 6.06 35.25 -21.81
N TYR A 63 6.18 34.24 -20.94
CA TYR A 63 7.11 33.13 -21.07
C TYR A 63 6.40 31.79 -20.89
N THR A 64 6.90 30.75 -21.58
CA THR A 64 6.38 29.39 -21.43
C THR A 64 6.84 28.77 -20.12
N ILE A 65 6.01 27.88 -19.56
CA ILE A 65 6.33 27.09 -18.37
C ILE A 65 6.38 25.62 -18.77
N GLY A 66 7.49 24.95 -18.51
CA GLY A 66 7.73 23.58 -18.93
C GLY A 66 8.87 22.93 -18.16
N GLY A 67 9.15 21.70 -18.51
CA GLY A 67 10.03 20.84 -17.73
C GLY A 67 10.18 19.46 -18.33
N SER A 68 10.60 18.51 -17.50
CA SER A 68 10.71 17.09 -17.86
C SER A 68 10.05 16.18 -16.84
N VAL A 69 9.54 15.04 -17.30
CA VAL A 69 9.02 13.94 -16.49
C VAL A 69 9.90 12.70 -16.68
N SER A 70 10.24 12.05 -15.58
CA SER A 70 11.02 10.80 -15.56
C SER A 70 10.43 9.79 -14.57
N GLY A 71 10.67 8.50 -14.81
CA GLY A 71 10.18 7.40 -13.98
C GLY A 71 8.69 7.10 -14.08
N LEU A 72 7.94 7.75 -14.98
CA LEU A 72 6.52 7.49 -15.20
C LEU A 72 6.34 6.12 -15.86
N ALA A 73 5.67 5.22 -15.16
CA ALA A 73 5.23 3.90 -15.61
C ALA A 73 3.69 3.77 -15.55
N GLY A 74 3.04 4.53 -14.68
CA GLY A 74 1.60 4.55 -14.50
C GLY A 74 0.86 5.51 -15.43
N SER A 75 -0.43 5.27 -15.61
CA SER A 75 -1.34 6.17 -16.32
C SER A 75 -2.05 7.15 -15.36
N GLY A 76 -2.47 8.30 -15.89
CA GLY A 76 -3.32 9.26 -15.19
C GLY A 76 -2.59 10.43 -14.52
N LEU A 77 -1.28 10.60 -14.76
CA LEU A 77 -0.56 11.78 -14.30
C LEU A 77 -1.15 13.05 -14.93
N VAL A 78 -1.57 13.99 -14.08
CA VAL A 78 -1.98 15.32 -14.50
C VAL A 78 -1.21 16.35 -13.70
N LEU A 79 -0.48 17.22 -14.40
CA LEU A 79 0.15 18.41 -13.83
C LEU A 79 -0.79 19.60 -13.95
N GLN A 80 -0.61 20.62 -13.12
CA GLN A 80 -1.32 21.90 -13.24
C GLN A 80 -0.36 23.04 -12.93
N ASN A 81 -0.57 24.20 -13.53
CA ASN A 81 0.16 25.42 -13.24
C ASN A 81 -0.78 26.46 -12.63
N ASN A 82 -0.43 27.03 -11.47
CA ASN A 82 -1.22 28.04 -10.77
C ASN A 82 -2.68 27.59 -10.50
N ALA A 83 -2.87 26.32 -10.15
CA ALA A 83 -4.18 25.67 -9.96
C ALA A 83 -5.12 25.70 -11.19
N GLY A 84 -4.58 26.04 -12.36
CA GLY A 84 -5.24 25.98 -13.67
C GLY A 84 -4.36 25.24 -14.69
N ASP A 85 -4.71 25.36 -15.97
CA ASP A 85 -3.92 24.83 -17.10
C ASP A 85 -3.48 23.37 -16.92
N ALA A 86 -4.46 22.49 -16.72
CA ALA A 86 -4.20 21.08 -16.47
C ALA A 86 -3.58 20.41 -17.70
N LEU A 87 -2.47 19.71 -17.50
CA LEU A 87 -1.72 19.01 -18.53
C LEU A 87 -1.62 17.52 -18.20
N ALA A 88 -2.26 16.68 -19.01
CA ALA A 88 -2.12 15.23 -18.90
C ALA A 88 -0.75 14.79 -19.45
N ILE A 89 -0.05 13.95 -18.69
CA ILE A 89 1.25 13.39 -19.07
C ILE A 89 1.08 11.89 -19.28
N SER A 90 1.41 11.42 -20.49
CA SER A 90 1.26 10.00 -20.86
C SER A 90 2.58 9.25 -20.99
N ALA A 91 3.72 9.95 -20.95
CA ALA A 91 5.04 9.34 -21.10
C ALA A 91 6.13 10.20 -20.45
N ASN A 92 7.30 9.58 -20.22
CA ASN A 92 8.52 10.28 -19.88
C ASN A 92 8.93 11.22 -21.01
N GLY A 93 9.55 12.36 -20.67
CA GLY A 93 10.01 13.35 -21.64
C GLY A 93 9.71 14.77 -21.21
N SER A 94 9.96 15.72 -22.12
CA SER A 94 9.69 17.14 -21.90
C SER A 94 8.19 17.45 -21.94
N PHE A 95 7.75 18.41 -21.13
CA PHE A 95 6.39 18.95 -21.17
C PHE A 95 6.41 20.48 -21.21
N THR A 96 5.33 21.08 -21.71
CA THR A 96 5.13 22.53 -21.68
C THR A 96 3.64 22.80 -21.51
N PHE A 97 3.31 23.67 -20.56
CA PHE A 97 1.95 24.14 -20.32
C PHE A 97 1.47 25.02 -21.47
N ALA A 98 0.16 24.96 -21.78
CA ALA A 98 -0.39 25.67 -22.93
C ALA A 98 -0.46 27.18 -22.69
N THR A 99 -0.68 27.59 -21.44
CA THR A 99 -0.82 28.98 -21.04
C THR A 99 0.54 29.53 -20.62
N SER A 100 1.02 30.54 -21.34
CA SER A 100 2.21 31.30 -20.94
C SER A 100 1.92 32.18 -19.72
N VAL A 101 2.94 32.40 -18.90
CA VAL A 101 2.86 33.29 -17.73
C VAL A 101 3.45 34.64 -18.11
N ALA A 102 2.77 35.74 -17.78
CA ALA A 102 3.24 37.09 -18.04
C ALA A 102 4.67 37.31 -17.48
N SER A 103 5.45 38.17 -18.13
CA SER A 103 6.79 38.52 -17.66
C SER A 103 6.76 39.03 -16.21
N GLY A 104 7.58 38.44 -15.34
CA GLY A 104 7.60 38.68 -13.90
C GLY A 104 6.48 37.98 -13.11
N GLY A 105 5.50 37.36 -13.76
CA GLY A 105 4.40 36.64 -13.15
C GLY A 105 4.85 35.36 -12.44
N ILE A 106 4.07 34.92 -11.45
CA ILE A 106 4.37 33.73 -10.66
C ILE A 106 3.86 32.48 -11.41
N TYR A 107 4.67 31.42 -11.41
CA TYR A 107 4.24 30.07 -11.79
C TYR A 107 4.31 29.14 -10.57
N ALA A 108 3.43 28.15 -10.55
CA ALA A 108 3.32 27.14 -9.49
C ALA A 108 2.81 25.82 -10.10
N VAL A 109 3.76 25.03 -10.61
CA VAL A 109 3.56 23.68 -11.12
C VAL A 109 3.38 22.72 -9.96
N THR A 110 2.24 22.04 -9.94
CA THR A 110 1.87 21.03 -8.93
C THR A 110 1.27 19.81 -9.62
N ILE A 111 1.25 18.68 -8.91
CA ILE A 111 0.56 17.47 -9.38
C ILE A 111 -0.90 17.59 -9.00
N LYS A 112 -1.77 17.61 -10.01
CA LYS A 112 -3.23 17.58 -9.83
C LYS A 112 -3.72 16.16 -9.58
N THR A 113 -3.14 15.18 -10.27
CA THR A 113 -3.52 13.76 -10.14
C THR A 113 -2.29 12.88 -10.29
N GLN A 114 -2.07 11.98 -9.31
CA GLN A 114 -0.99 10.99 -9.35
C GLN A 114 -1.36 9.82 -10.29
N PRO A 115 -0.36 9.12 -10.86
CA PRO A 115 -0.62 7.87 -11.58
C PRO A 115 -1.26 6.82 -10.67
N SER A 116 -2.20 6.05 -11.21
CA SER A 116 -2.97 5.04 -10.45
C SER A 116 -2.92 3.63 -11.02
N ALA A 117 -2.25 3.42 -12.16
CA ALA A 117 -2.15 2.10 -12.78
C ALA A 117 -0.85 1.97 -13.61
N PRO A 118 0.23 1.40 -13.04
CA PRO A 118 0.43 1.17 -11.59
C PRO A 118 0.44 2.47 -10.78
N THR A 119 0.22 2.35 -9.47
CA THR A 119 0.28 3.50 -8.57
C THR A 119 1.72 4.03 -8.47
N GLN A 120 1.90 5.34 -8.59
CA GLN A 120 3.20 5.98 -8.42
C GLN A 120 3.06 7.29 -7.65
N ILE A 121 4.13 7.67 -6.98
CA ILE A 121 4.27 8.98 -6.37
C ILE A 121 5.21 9.79 -7.26
N CYS A 122 4.64 10.74 -7.97
CA CYS A 122 5.40 11.79 -8.64
C CYS A 122 5.66 12.94 -7.67
N THR A 123 6.82 13.58 -7.80
CA THR A 123 7.20 14.79 -7.05
C THR A 123 7.71 15.84 -8.02
N VAL A 124 7.45 17.12 -7.71
CA VAL A 124 7.89 18.26 -8.52
C VAL A 124 9.02 18.97 -7.80
N THR A 125 10.13 19.20 -8.50
CA THR A 125 11.21 20.09 -8.06
C THR A 125 11.36 21.27 -9.03
N ALA A 126 11.82 22.41 -8.51
CA ALA A 126 11.80 23.70 -9.23
C ALA A 126 10.39 24.08 -9.77
N GLY A 127 9.33 23.64 -9.08
CA GLY A 127 7.94 23.84 -9.54
C GLY A 127 7.39 25.25 -9.38
N SER A 128 8.09 26.18 -8.73
CA SER A 128 7.57 27.53 -8.49
C SER A 128 8.62 28.62 -8.65
N GLY A 129 8.21 29.81 -9.09
CA GLY A 129 9.07 30.98 -9.21
C GLY A 129 8.42 32.10 -10.02
N ASN A 130 9.22 33.09 -10.42
CA ASN A 130 8.78 34.16 -11.33
C ASN A 130 9.29 33.89 -12.75
N ALA A 131 8.42 34.08 -13.74
CA ALA A 131 8.73 33.91 -15.14
C ALA A 131 9.52 35.12 -15.67
N ALA A 132 10.85 35.05 -15.62
CA ALA A 132 11.75 36.06 -16.21
C ALA A 132 12.32 35.63 -17.59
N ALA A 133 12.15 34.36 -17.94
CA ALA A 133 12.48 33.72 -19.21
C ALA A 133 11.58 32.47 -19.38
N ASN A 134 11.65 31.79 -20.52
CA ASN A 134 11.01 30.48 -20.68
C ASN A 134 11.54 29.52 -19.62
N VAL A 135 10.65 28.99 -18.79
CA VAL A 135 10.97 28.06 -17.72
C VAL A 135 10.96 26.65 -18.32
N THR A 136 12.09 25.96 -18.28
CA THR A 136 12.27 24.61 -18.83
C THR A 136 12.87 23.62 -17.82
N ASN A 137 13.14 24.08 -16.60
CA ASN A 137 13.87 23.35 -15.56
C ASN A 137 12.97 22.74 -14.47
N VAL A 138 11.64 22.76 -14.65
CA VAL A 138 10.75 22.01 -13.75
C VAL A 138 11.02 20.52 -13.94
N VAL A 139 11.28 19.79 -12.86
CA VAL A 139 11.55 18.35 -12.94
C VAL A 139 10.47 17.59 -12.18
N VAL A 140 9.87 16.62 -12.85
CA VAL A 140 8.91 15.68 -12.27
C VAL A 140 9.53 14.29 -12.24
N THR A 141 9.67 13.72 -11.05
CA THR A 141 10.21 12.37 -10.86
C THR A 141 9.13 11.49 -10.24
N CYS A 142 8.79 10.41 -10.92
CA CYS A 142 7.81 9.42 -10.48
C CYS A 142 8.52 8.15 -10.00
N VAL A 143 8.13 7.67 -8.82
CA VAL A 143 8.64 6.42 -8.24
C VAL A 143 7.47 5.54 -7.82
N MET A 144 7.64 4.22 -7.94
CA MET A 144 6.69 3.27 -7.35
C MET A 144 6.90 3.27 -5.82
N PRO A 145 5.85 3.45 -5.00
CA PRO A 145 5.98 3.26 -3.57
C PRO A 145 6.40 1.81 -3.26
N PRO A 146 7.25 1.57 -2.25
CA PRO A 146 7.63 0.21 -1.88
C PRO A 146 6.42 -0.56 -1.34
N PRO A 147 6.34 -1.89 -1.57
CA PRO A 147 5.43 -2.71 -0.80
C PRO A 147 5.95 -2.83 0.64
N PHE A 148 5.05 -3.23 1.54
CA PHE A 148 5.30 -3.37 2.97
C PHE A 148 4.96 -4.79 3.43
N ALA A 149 5.71 -5.30 4.39
CA ALA A 149 5.46 -6.57 5.06
C ALA A 149 5.21 -6.33 6.55
N TYR A 150 4.13 -6.91 7.08
CA TYR A 150 3.75 -6.79 8.49
C TYR A 150 3.55 -8.16 9.12
N ALA A 151 4.27 -8.44 10.20
CA ALA A 151 4.21 -9.71 10.90
C ALA A 151 3.82 -9.52 12.37
N VAL A 152 2.86 -10.31 12.86
CA VAL A 152 2.39 -10.23 14.26
C VAL A 152 3.17 -11.15 15.17
N ASN A 153 3.64 -10.62 16.29
CA ASN A 153 4.50 -11.28 17.26
C ASN A 153 3.70 -11.62 18.51
N MET A 154 3.32 -12.89 18.67
CA MET A 154 2.31 -13.29 19.65
C MET A 154 2.74 -13.02 21.10
N THR A 155 4.00 -13.30 21.44
CA THR A 155 4.47 -13.17 22.83
C THR A 155 4.76 -11.71 23.19
N ASP A 156 5.29 -10.95 22.22
CA ASP A 156 5.71 -9.57 22.45
C ASP A 156 4.54 -8.58 22.39
N ASN A 157 3.37 -9.00 21.86
CA ASN A 157 2.22 -8.15 21.61
C ASN A 157 2.57 -6.97 20.68
N THR A 158 3.32 -7.26 19.61
CA THR A 158 3.76 -6.26 18.64
C THR A 158 3.56 -6.69 17.19
N VAL A 159 3.72 -5.74 16.27
CA VAL A 159 3.75 -5.93 14.82
C VAL A 159 5.10 -5.47 14.28
N SER A 160 5.91 -6.39 13.77
CA SER A 160 7.13 -6.06 13.03
C SER A 160 6.77 -5.61 11.61
N ALA A 161 7.32 -4.49 11.17
CA ALA A 161 7.04 -3.87 9.88
C ALA A 161 8.31 -3.64 9.06
N PHE A 162 8.23 -3.91 7.76
CA PHE A 162 9.34 -3.77 6.80
C PHE A 162 8.89 -3.14 5.48
N THR A 163 9.76 -2.36 4.86
CA THR A 163 9.67 -2.07 3.42
C THR A 163 10.28 -3.22 2.63
N ILE A 164 9.77 -3.45 1.43
CA ILE A 164 10.28 -4.43 0.48
C ILE A 164 10.98 -3.67 -0.66
N ASP A 165 12.21 -4.05 -0.99
CA ASP A 165 12.84 -3.60 -2.21
C ASP A 165 12.24 -4.30 -3.44
N HIS A 166 11.72 -3.53 -4.40
CA HIS A 166 11.04 -4.06 -5.60
C HIS A 166 11.92 -4.93 -6.50
N ALA A 167 13.25 -4.71 -6.48
CA ALA A 167 14.17 -5.37 -7.39
C ALA A 167 14.74 -6.67 -6.79
N SER A 168 15.08 -6.63 -5.51
CA SER A 168 15.77 -7.72 -4.81
C SER A 168 14.87 -8.50 -3.86
N GLY A 169 13.69 -7.99 -3.52
CA GLY A 169 12.80 -8.57 -2.52
C GLY A 169 13.29 -8.41 -1.08
N ALA A 170 14.41 -7.71 -0.86
CA ALA A 170 15.01 -7.56 0.45
C ALA A 170 14.13 -6.72 1.40
N LEU A 171 14.04 -7.13 2.66
CA LEU A 171 13.32 -6.40 3.70
C LEU A 171 14.21 -5.38 4.41
N SER A 172 13.69 -4.18 4.64
CA SER A 172 14.30 -3.18 5.53
C SER A 172 13.32 -2.78 6.60
N ALA A 173 13.76 -2.74 7.87
CA ALA A 173 12.87 -2.41 8.98
C ALA A 173 12.32 -0.98 8.84
N ILE A 174 11.00 -0.83 9.04
CA ILE A 174 10.34 0.49 9.03
C ILE A 174 10.65 1.23 10.34
N ALA A 175 10.86 2.53 10.26
CA ALA A 175 11.09 3.37 11.43
C ALA A 175 9.94 3.26 12.44
N GLY A 176 10.28 3.07 13.72
CA GLY A 176 9.29 2.85 14.80
C GLY A 176 8.80 1.41 14.93
N SER A 177 9.20 0.49 14.04
CA SER A 177 8.97 -0.94 14.20
C SER A 177 9.78 -1.51 15.38
N PRO A 178 9.23 -2.44 16.19
CA PRO A 178 7.88 -2.99 16.05
C PRO A 178 6.80 -2.10 16.72
N PHE A 179 5.59 -2.11 16.18
CA PHE A 179 4.45 -1.34 16.68
C PHE A 179 3.64 -2.13 17.72
N SER A 180 3.23 -1.51 18.83
CA SER A 180 2.46 -2.20 19.89
C SER A 180 1.04 -2.57 19.43
N THR A 181 0.55 -3.73 19.87
CA THR A 181 -0.83 -4.19 19.64
C THR A 181 -1.43 -4.84 20.90
N GLY A 182 -2.61 -5.45 20.78
CA GLY A 182 -3.29 -6.10 21.91
C GLY A 182 -2.62 -7.42 22.31
N ALA A 183 -3.09 -8.03 23.41
CA ALA A 183 -2.46 -9.22 23.97
C ALA A 183 -2.68 -10.47 23.10
N THR A 184 -1.60 -11.23 22.86
CA THR A 184 -1.53 -12.45 22.05
C THR A 184 -2.15 -12.28 20.66
N PRO A 185 -1.56 -11.42 19.81
CA PRO A 185 -2.02 -11.23 18.44
C PRO A 185 -1.85 -12.53 17.65
N SER A 186 -2.87 -12.88 16.88
CA SER A 186 -2.98 -14.18 16.20
C SER A 186 -2.97 -14.08 14.69
N SER A 187 -3.42 -12.95 14.12
CA SER A 187 -3.38 -12.66 12.69
C SER A 187 -3.41 -11.17 12.38
N ILE A 188 -2.89 -10.80 11.22
CA ILE A 188 -3.04 -9.48 10.63
C ILE A 188 -3.65 -9.58 9.24
N ALA A 189 -4.52 -8.63 8.90
CA ALA A 189 -5.05 -8.44 7.56
C ALA A 189 -4.97 -6.96 7.19
N ALA A 190 -4.70 -6.67 5.92
CA ALA A 190 -4.69 -5.32 5.39
C ALA A 190 -5.85 -5.13 4.43
N ASP A 191 -6.34 -3.90 4.31
CA ASP A 191 -7.35 -3.59 3.31
C ASP A 191 -6.72 -3.54 1.89
N PRO A 192 -7.48 -3.85 0.82
CA PRO A 192 -6.95 -3.88 -0.54
C PRO A 192 -6.40 -2.55 -1.06
N SER A 193 -6.77 -1.41 -0.47
CA SER A 193 -6.18 -0.11 -0.84
C SER A 193 -4.85 0.17 -0.13
N GLY A 194 -4.44 -0.68 0.80
CA GLY A 194 -3.21 -0.56 1.57
C GLY A 194 -3.19 0.63 2.53
N LYS A 195 -4.36 1.09 2.98
CA LYS A 195 -4.52 2.23 3.89
C LYS A 195 -4.72 1.83 5.34
N PHE A 196 -5.17 0.60 5.60
CA PHE A 196 -5.56 0.12 6.91
C PHE A 196 -5.07 -1.30 7.15
N ALA A 197 -4.66 -1.57 8.39
CA ALA A 197 -4.34 -2.91 8.87
C ALA A 197 -5.11 -3.23 10.16
N TYR A 198 -5.54 -4.48 10.29
CA TYR A 198 -6.34 -4.98 11.41
C TYR A 198 -5.67 -6.22 12.01
N VAL A 199 -5.41 -6.17 13.31
CA VAL A 199 -4.76 -7.24 14.07
C VAL A 199 -5.77 -7.86 15.03
N ALA A 200 -6.03 -9.16 14.87
CA ALA A 200 -6.87 -9.92 15.79
C ALA A 200 -6.04 -10.28 17.03
N ASN A 201 -6.50 -9.87 18.21
CA ASN A 201 -5.84 -10.13 19.49
C ASN A 201 -6.67 -11.12 20.31
N SER A 202 -6.22 -12.37 20.34
CA SER A 202 -6.98 -13.47 20.93
C SER A 202 -7.12 -13.37 22.45
N GLY A 203 -6.07 -12.89 23.13
CA GLY A 203 -5.97 -12.82 24.59
C GLY A 203 -6.60 -11.57 25.17
N SER A 204 -6.44 -10.41 24.52
CA SER A 204 -7.18 -9.21 24.92
C SER A 204 -8.62 -9.17 24.37
N LYS A 205 -9.00 -10.08 23.46
CA LYS A 205 -10.35 -10.16 22.86
C LYS A 205 -10.74 -8.88 22.12
N THR A 206 -9.79 -8.34 21.37
CA THR A 206 -9.93 -7.06 20.66
C THR A 206 -9.39 -7.16 19.25
N ILE A 207 -9.72 -6.18 18.41
CA ILE A 207 -9.12 -5.96 17.09
C ILE A 207 -8.41 -4.61 17.11
N SER A 208 -7.08 -4.62 17.02
CA SER A 208 -6.33 -3.37 16.84
C SER A 208 -6.41 -2.93 15.39
N ALA A 209 -6.76 -1.68 15.13
CA ALA A 209 -6.75 -1.09 13.80
C ALA A 209 -5.70 0.02 13.69
N TYR A 210 -5.03 0.08 12.54
CA TYR A 210 -4.01 1.07 12.21
C TYR A 210 -4.28 1.67 10.83
N SER A 211 -3.97 2.95 10.65
CA SER A 211 -3.72 3.52 9.34
C SER A 211 -2.28 3.23 8.92
N ILE A 212 -2.10 2.94 7.64
CA ILE A 212 -0.82 2.70 6.99
C ILE A 212 -0.43 4.00 6.26
N ASP A 213 0.72 4.57 6.60
CA ASP A 213 1.32 5.61 5.78
C ASP A 213 1.79 4.97 4.45
N THR A 214 1.17 5.34 3.33
CA THR A 214 1.41 4.66 2.04
C THR A 214 2.78 4.96 1.43
N ALA A 215 3.53 5.92 1.97
CA ALA A 215 4.88 6.25 1.51
C ALA A 215 5.96 5.53 2.34
N THR A 216 5.71 5.36 3.64
CA THR A 216 6.71 4.88 4.60
C THR A 216 6.38 3.53 5.24
N GLY A 217 5.11 3.10 5.15
CA GLY A 217 4.59 1.88 5.76
C GLY A 217 4.39 1.96 7.27
N VAL A 218 4.58 3.14 7.89
CA VAL A 218 4.42 3.32 9.33
C VAL A 218 2.97 3.06 9.75
N LEU A 219 2.78 2.28 10.81
CA LEU A 219 1.46 2.00 11.39
C LEU A 219 1.13 3.04 12.47
N THR A 220 0.01 3.72 12.31
CA THR A 220 -0.53 4.65 13.33
C THR A 220 -1.88 4.12 13.83
N PRO A 221 -2.08 3.91 15.15
CA PRO A 221 -3.36 3.47 15.67
C PRO A 221 -4.51 4.41 15.25
N ILE A 222 -5.62 3.83 14.79
CA ILE A 222 -6.82 4.60 14.46
C ILE A 222 -7.56 5.02 15.73
N ALA A 223 -8.23 6.18 15.70
CA ALA A 223 -9.08 6.63 16.80
C ALA A 223 -10.13 5.58 17.17
N GLY A 224 -10.20 5.23 18.46
CA GLY A 224 -11.09 4.16 18.97
C GLY A 224 -10.48 2.76 18.95
N SER A 225 -9.28 2.59 18.39
CA SER A 225 -8.51 1.34 18.48
C SER A 225 -7.93 1.14 19.89
N PRO A 226 -7.89 -0.10 20.42
CA PRO A 226 -8.43 -1.31 19.79
C PRO A 226 -9.95 -1.42 19.97
N PHE A 227 -10.63 -1.96 18.95
CA PHE A 227 -12.07 -2.20 18.98
C PHE A 227 -12.38 -3.46 19.78
N ALA A 228 -13.40 -3.40 20.64
CA ALA A 228 -13.87 -4.57 21.37
C ALA A 228 -14.43 -5.61 20.39
N ALA A 229 -13.86 -6.80 20.39
CA ALA A 229 -14.42 -7.92 19.62
C ALA A 229 -15.45 -8.71 20.44
N GLY A 230 -15.50 -8.47 21.76
CA GLY A 230 -16.37 -9.16 22.73
C GLY A 230 -16.01 -10.63 22.97
N LEU A 231 -15.21 -11.25 22.10
CA LEU A 231 -14.90 -12.68 22.09
C LEU A 231 -13.43 -12.92 21.67
N SER A 232 -12.95 -14.16 21.83
CA SER A 232 -11.57 -14.52 21.46
C SER A 232 -11.43 -14.72 19.94
N VAL A 233 -11.03 -13.65 19.24
CA VAL A 233 -10.78 -13.65 17.80
C VAL A 233 -9.49 -14.39 17.44
N VAL A 234 -9.51 -15.19 16.38
CA VAL A 234 -8.40 -16.11 16.03
C VAL A 234 -7.78 -15.78 14.67
N ARG A 235 -8.58 -15.61 13.62
CA ARG A 235 -8.14 -15.19 12.28
C ARG A 235 -9.06 -14.11 11.76
N GLY A 236 -8.50 -13.11 11.10
CA GLY A 236 -9.24 -12.03 10.46
C GLY A 236 -8.92 -11.90 8.97
N ILE A 237 -9.89 -11.40 8.19
CA ILE A 237 -9.73 -11.10 6.76
C ILE A 237 -10.54 -9.85 6.39
N VAL A 238 -10.00 -9.04 5.48
CA VAL A 238 -10.73 -7.91 4.88
C VAL A 238 -11.38 -8.36 3.58
N HIS A 239 -12.62 -7.96 3.35
CA HIS A 239 -13.34 -8.19 2.11
C HIS A 239 -12.65 -7.47 0.93
N PRO A 240 -12.62 -8.01 -0.31
CA PRO A 240 -11.96 -7.39 -1.47
C PRO A 240 -12.44 -5.97 -1.82
N SER A 241 -13.65 -5.59 -1.39
CA SER A 241 -14.17 -4.22 -1.53
C SER A 241 -13.59 -3.21 -0.52
N GLY A 242 -12.86 -3.67 0.50
CA GLY A 242 -12.37 -2.85 1.61
C GLY A 242 -13.45 -2.37 2.60
N LYS A 243 -14.71 -2.81 2.43
CA LYS A 243 -15.86 -2.34 3.25
C LYS A 243 -16.16 -3.18 4.48
N PHE A 244 -15.65 -4.41 4.55
CA PHE A 244 -15.98 -5.33 5.64
C PHE A 244 -14.75 -6.07 6.14
N TYR A 245 -14.73 -6.36 7.44
CA TYR A 245 -13.76 -7.21 8.11
C TYR A 245 -14.50 -8.37 8.79
N TYR A 246 -14.00 -9.59 8.58
CA TYR A 246 -14.54 -10.80 9.19
C TYR A 246 -13.50 -11.44 10.08
N ALA A 247 -13.92 -11.96 11.23
CA ALA A 247 -13.02 -12.65 12.16
C ALA A 247 -13.63 -13.93 12.71
N THR A 248 -12.87 -15.02 12.69
CA THR A 248 -13.24 -16.29 13.34
C THR A 248 -13.09 -16.18 14.85
N VAL A 249 -14.03 -16.77 15.57
CA VAL A 249 -14.03 -16.82 17.04
C VAL A 249 -14.10 -18.27 17.49
N GLY A 250 -12.94 -18.85 17.80
CA GLY A 250 -12.77 -20.28 17.98
C GLY A 250 -13.63 -20.87 19.11
N VAL A 251 -13.69 -20.23 20.27
CA VAL A 251 -14.38 -20.78 21.46
C VAL A 251 -15.90 -20.61 21.43
N ASN A 252 -16.42 -19.78 20.51
CA ASN A 252 -17.84 -19.49 20.40
C ASN A 252 -18.48 -20.06 19.14
N ASN A 253 -17.70 -20.70 18.26
CA ASN A 253 -18.18 -21.29 17.01
C ASN A 253 -18.91 -20.27 16.13
N VAL A 254 -18.30 -19.10 15.94
CA VAL A 254 -18.88 -18.03 15.12
C VAL A 254 -17.84 -17.30 14.26
N VAL A 255 -18.35 -16.57 13.26
CA VAL A 255 -17.68 -15.47 12.57
C VAL A 255 -18.31 -14.15 13.00
N SER A 256 -17.51 -13.24 13.53
CA SER A 256 -17.92 -11.86 13.73
C SER A 256 -17.65 -11.04 12.47
N ALA A 257 -18.59 -10.17 12.09
CA ALA A 257 -18.48 -9.29 10.95
C ALA A 257 -18.57 -7.82 11.36
N TYR A 258 -17.75 -6.99 10.74
CA TYR A 258 -17.66 -5.55 10.99
C TYR A 258 -17.66 -4.77 9.68
N ALA A 259 -18.41 -3.69 9.61
CA ALA A 259 -18.28 -2.69 8.56
C ALA A 259 -17.07 -1.80 8.86
N ILE A 260 -16.28 -1.54 7.82
CA ILE A 260 -15.12 -0.65 7.83
C ILE A 260 -15.59 0.72 7.34
N ASN A 261 -15.39 1.74 8.15
CA ASN A 261 -15.48 3.10 7.67
C ASN A 261 -14.29 3.38 6.74
N THR A 262 -14.54 3.48 5.43
CA THR A 262 -13.47 3.61 4.42
C THR A 262 -12.68 4.92 4.49
N ALA A 263 -13.16 5.92 5.25
CA ALA A 263 -12.46 7.18 5.42
C ALA A 263 -11.44 7.13 6.57
N ASN A 264 -11.73 6.39 7.64
CA ASN A 264 -10.89 6.40 8.85
C ASN A 264 -10.52 5.01 9.40
N GLY A 265 -10.99 3.93 8.78
CA GLY A 265 -10.71 2.54 9.15
C GLY A 265 -11.40 2.05 10.44
N ALA A 266 -12.32 2.83 11.01
CA ALA A 266 -13.02 2.40 12.22
C ALA A 266 -13.98 1.22 11.95
N LEU A 267 -14.07 0.29 12.90
CA LEU A 267 -14.91 -0.89 12.82
C LEU A 267 -16.23 -0.68 13.54
N THR A 268 -17.33 -1.11 12.91
CA THR A 268 -18.68 -1.16 13.52
C THR A 268 -19.30 -2.52 13.27
N PRO A 269 -19.97 -3.16 14.24
CA PRO A 269 -20.58 -4.47 14.03
C PRO A 269 -21.61 -4.46 12.90
N VAL A 270 -21.57 -5.48 12.04
CA VAL A 270 -22.61 -5.72 11.01
C VAL A 270 -23.88 -6.24 11.68
N ALA A 271 -25.04 -5.79 11.20
CA ALA A 271 -26.33 -6.28 11.69
C ALA A 271 -26.45 -7.81 11.50
N GLY A 272 -26.89 -8.52 12.54
CA GLY A 272 -26.99 -9.99 12.54
C GLY A 272 -25.69 -10.72 12.90
N SER A 273 -24.56 -10.01 13.02
CA SER A 273 -23.32 -10.57 13.58
C SER A 273 -23.47 -10.85 15.08
N PRO A 274 -22.86 -11.93 15.61
CA PRO A 274 -22.03 -12.90 14.91
C PRO A 274 -22.84 -14.04 14.23
N PHE A 275 -22.24 -14.66 13.22
CA PHE A 275 -22.84 -15.75 12.42
C PHE A 275 -22.29 -17.11 12.84
N ALA A 276 -23.16 -18.11 13.02
CA ALA A 276 -22.78 -19.44 13.50
C ALA A 276 -21.93 -20.21 12.47
N THR A 277 -20.88 -20.88 12.95
CA THR A 277 -20.03 -21.84 12.21
C THR A 277 -20.19 -23.26 12.78
N GLY A 278 -19.48 -24.22 12.22
CA GLY A 278 -19.13 -25.45 12.94
C GLY A 278 -18.17 -25.21 14.11
N SER A 279 -17.74 -26.28 14.77
CA SER A 279 -16.97 -26.25 16.00
C SER A 279 -15.51 -25.87 15.81
N VAL A 280 -15.07 -24.94 16.65
CA VAL A 280 -13.69 -24.43 16.73
C VAL A 280 -13.18 -23.93 15.37
N PRO A 281 -13.79 -22.86 14.83
CA PRO A 281 -13.34 -22.27 13.57
C PRO A 281 -11.89 -21.80 13.69
N SER A 282 -11.08 -22.12 12.68
CA SER A 282 -9.64 -21.81 12.63
C SER A 282 -9.37 -20.68 11.65
N THR A 283 -9.28 -21.00 10.36
CA THR A 283 -8.89 -20.08 9.29
C THR A 283 -10.08 -19.73 8.41
N ILE A 284 -10.01 -18.56 7.78
CA ILE A 284 -11.06 -17.94 7.00
C ILE A 284 -10.46 -17.47 5.67
N ALA A 285 -11.19 -17.68 4.59
CA ALA A 285 -10.86 -17.18 3.26
C ALA A 285 -12.10 -16.59 2.60
N ILE A 286 -11.90 -15.59 1.74
CA ILE A 286 -12.96 -14.98 0.95
C ILE A 286 -12.55 -15.00 -0.52
N ASP A 287 -13.49 -15.34 -1.40
CA ASP A 287 -13.17 -15.44 -2.82
C ASP A 287 -12.81 -14.06 -3.41
N PRO A 288 -12.02 -13.98 -4.49
CA PRO A 288 -11.59 -12.71 -5.07
C PRO A 288 -12.73 -11.78 -5.50
N SER A 289 -13.92 -12.31 -5.82
CA SER A 289 -15.10 -11.49 -6.13
C SER A 289 -15.83 -10.97 -4.89
N GLY A 290 -15.51 -11.50 -3.70
CA GLY A 290 -16.11 -11.13 -2.42
C GLY A 290 -17.49 -11.73 -2.16
N LYS A 291 -17.98 -12.63 -3.01
CA LYS A 291 -19.33 -13.19 -2.93
C LYS A 291 -19.44 -14.32 -1.91
N TYR A 292 -18.37 -15.09 -1.70
CA TYR A 292 -18.37 -16.28 -0.87
C TYR A 292 -17.21 -16.28 0.12
N LEU A 293 -17.52 -16.69 1.35
CA LEU A 293 -16.60 -16.76 2.46
C LEU A 293 -16.63 -18.18 3.04
N TYR A 294 -15.45 -18.72 3.32
CA TYR A 294 -15.26 -20.10 3.77
C TYR A 294 -14.44 -20.14 5.05
N VAL A 295 -14.85 -21.00 5.98
CA VAL A 295 -14.22 -21.15 7.30
C VAL A 295 -14.00 -22.61 7.61
N THR A 296 -12.77 -22.97 7.97
CA THR A 296 -12.44 -24.33 8.42
C THR A 296 -12.84 -24.52 9.87
N ASN A 297 -13.61 -25.57 10.15
CA ASN A 297 -14.07 -25.95 11.49
C ASN A 297 -13.22 -27.11 11.99
N ARG A 298 -12.26 -26.80 12.88
CA ARG A 298 -11.15 -27.70 13.21
C ARG A 298 -11.60 -28.97 13.93
N SER A 299 -12.64 -28.88 14.77
CA SER A 299 -13.11 -30.00 15.58
C SER A 299 -14.16 -30.87 14.87
N ASP A 300 -14.88 -30.30 13.89
CA ASP A 300 -15.91 -31.02 13.14
C ASP A 300 -15.37 -31.65 11.84
N ASN A 301 -14.15 -31.30 11.42
CA ASN A 301 -13.58 -31.68 10.13
C ASN A 301 -14.45 -31.23 8.95
N THR A 302 -14.96 -30.00 9.04
CA THR A 302 -15.84 -29.42 8.01
C THR A 302 -15.43 -28.01 7.60
N ILE A 303 -16.05 -27.49 6.54
CA ILE A 303 -15.90 -26.13 6.03
C ILE A 303 -17.28 -25.46 6.06
N SER A 304 -17.46 -24.43 6.89
CA SER A 304 -18.61 -23.55 6.83
C SER A 304 -18.47 -22.62 5.62
N ALA A 305 -19.54 -22.40 4.86
CA ALA A 305 -19.54 -21.60 3.65
C ALA A 305 -20.72 -20.62 3.69
N TYR A 306 -20.46 -19.37 3.31
CA TYR A 306 -21.44 -18.29 3.37
C TYR A 306 -21.46 -17.50 2.07
N ALA A 307 -22.64 -17.11 1.63
CA ALA A 307 -22.82 -16.01 0.70
C ALA A 307 -22.77 -14.68 1.48
N VAL A 308 -22.05 -13.72 0.93
CA VAL A 308 -21.84 -12.38 1.49
C VAL A 308 -22.80 -11.39 0.84
N ASP A 309 -23.61 -10.72 1.65
CA ASP A 309 -24.37 -9.57 1.17
C ASP A 309 -23.42 -8.40 0.89
N ALA A 310 -23.28 -8.02 -0.38
CA ALA A 310 -22.30 -7.01 -0.81
C ALA A 310 -22.57 -5.60 -0.26
N THR A 311 -23.78 -5.33 0.25
CA THR A 311 -24.20 -4.01 0.74
C THR A 311 -24.05 -3.89 2.24
N THR A 312 -24.42 -4.94 2.96
CA THR A 312 -24.51 -4.97 4.42
C THR A 312 -23.36 -5.72 5.08
N GLY A 313 -22.70 -6.62 4.34
CA GLY A 313 -21.67 -7.53 4.86
C GLY A 313 -22.25 -8.69 5.69
N ALA A 314 -23.56 -8.88 5.69
CA ALA A 314 -24.19 -9.98 6.40
C ALA A 314 -23.88 -11.32 5.72
N LEU A 315 -23.73 -12.38 6.51
CA LEU A 315 -23.44 -13.73 6.02
C LEU A 315 -24.71 -14.58 6.04
N SER A 316 -24.95 -15.30 4.94
CA SER A 316 -26.02 -16.30 4.83
C SER A 316 -25.41 -17.66 4.48
N PRO A 317 -25.80 -18.77 5.13
CA PRO A 317 -25.24 -20.07 4.82
C PRO A 317 -25.46 -20.48 3.36
N VAL A 318 -24.42 -20.99 2.71
CA VAL A 318 -24.53 -21.63 1.38
C VAL A 318 -25.27 -22.96 1.52
N ALA A 319 -26.13 -23.28 0.56
CA ALA A 319 -26.84 -24.56 0.53
C ALA A 319 -25.84 -25.74 0.53
N GLY A 320 -26.08 -26.72 1.41
CA GLY A 320 -25.18 -27.87 1.62
C GLY A 320 -24.04 -27.62 2.60
N SER A 321 -23.88 -26.40 3.13
CA SER A 321 -22.93 -26.12 4.20
C SER A 321 -23.38 -26.73 5.54
N PRO A 322 -22.45 -27.26 6.37
CA PRO A 322 -21.01 -27.32 6.16
C PRO A 322 -20.57 -28.51 5.29
N PHE A 323 -19.48 -28.34 4.54
CA PHE A 323 -18.92 -29.37 3.66
C PHE A 323 -17.84 -30.20 4.39
N GLY A 324 -17.79 -31.52 4.18
CA GLY A 324 -16.77 -32.38 4.80
C GLY A 324 -15.36 -32.17 4.22
N THR A 325 -14.33 -32.29 5.06
CA THR A 325 -12.90 -32.24 4.71
C THR A 325 -12.08 -33.19 5.57
N GLY A 326 -10.77 -33.31 5.30
CA GLY A 326 -9.85 -34.08 6.13
C GLY A 326 -9.76 -33.59 7.58
N ARG A 327 -9.10 -34.39 8.42
CA ARG A 327 -9.08 -34.20 9.87
C ARG A 327 -8.25 -32.99 10.30
N TYR A 328 -8.81 -32.21 11.22
CA TYR A 328 -8.17 -31.02 11.78
C TYR A 328 -7.79 -30.00 10.70
N PRO A 329 -8.77 -29.47 9.94
CA PRO A 329 -8.51 -28.49 8.90
C PRO A 329 -8.00 -27.19 9.54
N PHE A 330 -6.77 -26.81 9.19
CA PHE A 330 -6.06 -25.72 9.86
C PHE A 330 -5.81 -24.51 8.96
N SER A 331 -5.61 -24.73 7.66
CA SER A 331 -5.50 -23.66 6.66
C SER A 331 -6.52 -23.81 5.56
N ILE A 332 -6.93 -22.67 5.01
CA ILE A 332 -7.78 -22.58 3.83
C ILE A 332 -7.27 -21.44 2.96
N THR A 333 -7.19 -21.67 1.66
CA THR A 333 -6.85 -20.65 0.68
C THR A 333 -7.68 -20.83 -0.58
N ILE A 334 -7.94 -19.75 -1.30
CA ILE A 334 -8.70 -19.74 -2.54
C ILE A 334 -7.76 -19.32 -3.65
N ALA A 335 -7.78 -20.04 -4.78
CA ALA A 335 -6.99 -19.66 -5.94
C ALA A 335 -7.35 -18.22 -6.38
N PRO A 336 -6.39 -17.43 -6.91
CA PRO A 336 -6.68 -16.10 -7.46
C PRO A 336 -7.76 -16.08 -8.55
N SER A 337 -8.02 -17.22 -9.19
CA SER A 337 -9.11 -17.39 -10.17
C SER A 337 -10.51 -17.44 -9.55
N GLY A 338 -10.62 -17.65 -8.23
CA GLY A 338 -11.88 -17.86 -7.52
C GLY A 338 -12.55 -19.21 -7.78
N LYS A 339 -11.89 -20.13 -8.51
CA LYS A 339 -12.49 -21.42 -8.92
C LYS A 339 -12.24 -22.57 -7.96
N PHE A 340 -11.19 -22.50 -7.15
CA PHE A 340 -10.74 -23.61 -6.32
C PHE A 340 -10.42 -23.15 -4.90
N VAL A 341 -10.76 -24.01 -3.94
CA VAL A 341 -10.40 -23.89 -2.52
C VAL A 341 -9.46 -25.05 -2.16
N TYR A 342 -8.42 -24.74 -1.41
CA TYR A 342 -7.45 -25.69 -0.89
C TYR A 342 -7.47 -25.67 0.63
N VAL A 343 -7.59 -26.82 1.26
CA VAL A 343 -7.66 -26.97 2.72
C VAL A 343 -6.58 -27.92 3.19
N GLY A 344 -5.68 -27.43 4.05
CA GLY A 344 -4.67 -28.28 4.69
C GLY A 344 -5.23 -28.98 5.92
N SER A 345 -5.22 -30.31 5.92
CA SER A 345 -5.62 -31.14 7.05
C SER A 345 -4.37 -31.59 7.80
N ARG A 346 -4.18 -31.00 8.98
CA ARG A 346 -2.90 -31.08 9.68
C ARG A 346 -2.59 -32.49 10.20
N TYR A 347 -3.61 -33.21 10.68
CA TYR A 347 -3.41 -34.54 11.28
C TYR A 347 -3.37 -35.67 10.26
N ASP A 348 -3.94 -35.47 9.07
CA ASP A 348 -3.88 -36.46 8.00
C ASP A 348 -2.68 -36.23 7.07
N GLY A 349 -2.01 -35.08 7.16
CA GLY A 349 -0.84 -34.78 6.34
C GLY A 349 -1.21 -34.58 4.87
N ASP A 350 -2.38 -34.02 4.60
CA ASP A 350 -2.94 -33.89 3.26
C ASP A 350 -3.51 -32.49 2.97
N VAL A 351 -3.72 -32.21 1.69
CA VAL A 351 -4.47 -31.04 1.22
C VAL A 351 -5.66 -31.48 0.40
N TRP A 352 -6.84 -31.04 0.81
CA TRP A 352 -8.09 -31.26 0.10
C TRP A 352 -8.33 -30.13 -0.89
N ILE A 353 -8.84 -30.49 -2.06
CA ILE A 353 -9.07 -29.57 -3.18
C ILE A 353 -10.54 -29.63 -3.57
N TYR A 354 -11.16 -28.46 -3.62
CA TYR A 354 -12.58 -28.30 -3.96
C TYR A 354 -12.73 -27.34 -5.12
N ALA A 355 -13.60 -27.68 -6.07
CA ALA A 355 -14.16 -26.71 -7.02
C ALA A 355 -15.25 -25.89 -6.33
N ILE A 356 -15.26 -24.59 -6.60
CA ILE A 356 -16.32 -23.66 -6.18
C ILE A 356 -17.35 -23.58 -7.30
N ASP A 357 -18.62 -23.86 -7.00
CA ASP A 357 -19.71 -23.49 -7.88
C ASP A 357 -19.86 -21.96 -7.90
N ALA A 358 -19.68 -21.34 -9.07
CA ALA A 358 -19.65 -19.89 -9.19
C ALA A 358 -20.98 -19.19 -8.84
N THR A 359 -22.10 -19.92 -8.91
CA THR A 359 -23.46 -19.35 -8.74
C THR A 359 -23.99 -19.52 -7.32
N SER A 360 -23.64 -20.61 -6.66
CA SER A 360 -24.13 -20.96 -5.33
C SER A 360 -23.06 -20.87 -4.25
N GLY A 361 -21.77 -20.91 -4.61
CA GLY A 361 -20.65 -21.00 -3.67
C GLY A 361 -20.45 -22.39 -3.08
N ALA A 362 -21.21 -23.39 -3.50
CA ALA A 362 -21.10 -24.75 -2.98
C ALA A 362 -19.76 -25.40 -3.35
N LEU A 363 -19.24 -26.27 -2.48
CA LEU A 363 -17.96 -26.94 -2.67
C LEU A 363 -18.17 -28.38 -3.16
N THR A 364 -17.42 -28.77 -4.18
CA THR A 364 -17.35 -30.17 -4.67
C THR A 364 -15.89 -30.62 -4.68
N THR A 365 -15.60 -31.77 -4.07
CA THR A 365 -14.25 -32.37 -4.09
C THR A 365 -13.79 -32.64 -5.51
N THR A 366 -12.58 -32.24 -5.87
CA THR A 366 -12.02 -32.53 -7.20
C THR A 366 -11.48 -33.96 -7.27
N ALA A 367 -11.34 -34.50 -8.48
CA ALA A 367 -10.85 -35.86 -8.69
C ALA A 367 -9.39 -36.07 -8.25
N SER A 368 -8.61 -35.00 -8.11
CA SER A 368 -7.22 -35.02 -7.65
C SER A 368 -7.07 -34.89 -6.13
N SER A 369 -8.19 -34.87 -5.39
CA SER A 369 -8.22 -34.67 -3.94
C SER A 369 -8.39 -35.99 -3.17
N PRO A 370 -7.77 -36.14 -1.98
CA PRO A 370 -6.74 -35.27 -1.43
C PRO A 370 -5.36 -35.54 -2.06
N ILE A 371 -4.45 -34.58 -1.91
CA ILE A 371 -3.02 -34.81 -2.15
C ILE A 371 -2.32 -35.03 -0.82
N TYR A 372 -1.46 -36.05 -0.72
CA TYR A 372 -0.69 -36.31 0.48
C TYR A 372 0.61 -35.53 0.45
N THR A 373 0.89 -34.78 1.51
CA THR A 373 2.09 -33.94 1.67
C THR A 373 3.05 -34.47 2.73
N SER A 374 2.64 -35.51 3.46
CA SER A 374 3.38 -36.29 4.48
C SER A 374 3.92 -35.54 5.71
N ASP A 375 3.93 -34.20 5.74
CA ASP A 375 4.63 -33.41 6.75
C ASP A 375 3.78 -32.33 7.44
N GLU A 376 2.60 -32.69 7.96
CA GLU A 376 1.79 -31.83 8.84
C GLU A 376 1.59 -30.39 8.27
N PRO A 377 0.82 -30.24 7.19
CA PRO A 377 0.71 -28.97 6.47
C PRO A 377 0.09 -27.90 7.37
N TRP A 378 0.77 -26.76 7.49
CA TRP A 378 0.33 -25.67 8.35
C TRP A 378 -0.33 -24.54 7.57
N ALA A 379 0.34 -24.02 6.55
CA ALA A 379 -0.21 -23.03 5.63
C ALA A 379 -0.16 -23.56 4.20
N VAL A 380 -1.29 -23.46 3.49
CA VAL A 380 -1.36 -23.63 2.04
C VAL A 380 -1.58 -22.26 1.44
N ALA A 381 -0.78 -21.89 0.43
CA ALA A 381 -0.90 -20.61 -0.24
C ALA A 381 -0.66 -20.74 -1.75
N ILE A 382 -1.38 -19.94 -2.53
CA ILE A 382 -1.24 -19.87 -3.99
C ILE A 382 -0.61 -18.52 -4.34
N ALA A 383 0.44 -18.52 -5.16
CA ALA A 383 1.07 -17.28 -5.62
C ALA A 383 0.10 -16.45 -6.49
N PRO A 384 0.26 -15.11 -6.58
CA PRO A 384 -0.68 -14.23 -7.28
C PRO A 384 -1.01 -14.63 -8.73
N GLY A 385 -0.05 -15.23 -9.45
CA GLY A 385 -0.26 -15.74 -10.81
C GLY A 385 -1.09 -17.02 -10.92
N GLY A 386 -1.43 -17.67 -9.80
CA GLY A 386 -2.27 -18.88 -9.74
C GLY A 386 -1.59 -20.17 -10.19
N LYS A 387 -0.38 -20.10 -10.75
CA LYS A 387 0.35 -21.25 -11.34
C LYS A 387 1.16 -22.06 -10.34
N PHE A 388 1.46 -21.49 -9.18
CA PHE A 388 2.32 -22.11 -8.17
C PHE A 388 1.64 -22.10 -6.80
N GLY A 389 1.74 -23.22 -6.10
CA GLY A 389 1.22 -23.44 -4.76
C GLY A 389 2.36 -23.82 -3.82
N TYR A 390 2.26 -23.39 -2.57
CA TYR A 390 3.28 -23.62 -1.55
C TYR A 390 2.63 -24.08 -0.25
N ILE A 391 3.29 -25.03 0.40
CA ILE A 391 2.83 -25.61 1.66
C ILE A 391 3.96 -25.52 2.67
N THR A 392 3.71 -24.88 3.81
CA THR A 392 4.68 -24.87 4.92
C THR A 392 4.46 -26.08 5.82
N ASN A 393 5.55 -26.80 6.12
CA ASN A 393 5.55 -28.02 6.91
C ASN A 393 6.25 -27.74 8.25
N THR A 394 5.48 -27.64 9.35
CA THR A 394 6.03 -27.13 10.62
C THR A 394 7.01 -28.07 11.29
N THR A 395 6.80 -29.37 11.16
CA THR A 395 7.63 -30.39 11.84
C THR A 395 8.91 -30.66 11.05
N ALA A 396 8.83 -30.64 9.72
CA ALA A 396 9.99 -30.81 8.84
C ALA A 396 10.83 -29.53 8.69
N ASN A 397 10.30 -28.35 9.04
CA ASN A 397 10.93 -27.04 8.81
C ASN A 397 11.23 -26.77 7.32
N THR A 398 10.28 -27.16 6.46
CA THR A 398 10.41 -27.04 4.99
C THR A 398 9.21 -26.37 4.35
N ILE A 399 9.38 -25.99 3.09
CA ILE A 399 8.33 -25.50 2.20
C ILE A 399 8.28 -26.46 1.00
N ALA A 400 7.14 -27.12 0.81
CA ALA A 400 6.88 -27.91 -0.39
C ALA A 400 6.29 -27.00 -1.48
N ALA A 401 6.81 -27.10 -2.71
CA ALA A 401 6.39 -26.31 -3.85
C ALA A 401 5.67 -27.19 -4.89
N TYR A 402 4.63 -26.64 -5.50
CA TYR A 402 3.77 -27.33 -6.46
C TYR A 402 3.50 -26.43 -7.68
N THR A 403 3.39 -27.04 -8.85
CA THR A 403 2.67 -26.42 -9.96
C THR A 403 1.17 -26.66 -9.77
N VAL A 404 0.36 -25.72 -10.24
CA VAL A 404 -1.10 -25.74 -10.12
C VAL A 404 -1.70 -25.75 -11.52
N ASP A 405 -2.45 -26.80 -11.83
CA ASP A 405 -3.30 -26.81 -13.02
C ASP A 405 -4.49 -25.88 -12.78
N THR A 406 -4.47 -24.71 -13.42
CA THR A 406 -5.52 -23.69 -13.25
C THR A 406 -6.90 -24.09 -13.80
N THR A 407 -6.99 -25.20 -14.53
CA THR A 407 -8.24 -25.73 -15.08
C THR A 407 -8.88 -26.75 -14.14
N THR A 408 -8.08 -27.58 -13.49
CA THR A 408 -8.56 -28.68 -12.63
C THR A 408 -8.35 -28.42 -11.14
N GLY A 409 -7.50 -27.44 -10.79
CA GLY A 409 -7.04 -27.18 -9.43
C GLY A 409 -5.98 -28.17 -8.94
N ALA A 410 -5.56 -29.13 -9.75
CA ALA A 410 -4.64 -30.18 -9.31
C ALA A 410 -3.24 -29.62 -8.99
N PHE A 411 -2.66 -30.10 -7.89
CA PHE A 411 -1.25 -29.84 -7.57
C PHE A 411 -0.36 -30.95 -8.13
N THR A 412 0.78 -30.55 -8.68
CA THR A 412 1.89 -31.46 -9.01
C THR A 412 3.13 -30.99 -8.28
N GLN A 413 3.66 -31.81 -7.37
CA GLN A 413 4.84 -31.43 -6.57
C GLN A 413 6.05 -31.27 -7.47
N LEU A 414 6.85 -30.23 -7.21
CA LEU A 414 8.13 -30.05 -7.88
C LEU A 414 9.08 -31.19 -7.50
N ALA A 415 9.87 -31.66 -8.46
CA ALA A 415 10.88 -32.68 -8.22
C ALA A 415 12.04 -32.14 -7.37
N GLY A 416 12.59 -32.98 -6.50
CA GLY A 416 13.70 -32.64 -5.60
C GLY A 416 13.27 -32.50 -4.15
N PRO A 417 14.21 -32.15 -3.25
CA PRO A 417 13.90 -31.93 -1.85
C PRO A 417 13.06 -30.66 -1.65
N ASN A 418 12.19 -30.67 -0.66
CA ASN A 418 11.48 -29.47 -0.20
C ASN A 418 12.50 -28.40 0.26
N THR A 419 12.16 -27.13 0.06
CA THR A 419 13.03 -26.01 0.42
C THR A 419 13.11 -25.88 1.94
N SER A 420 14.31 -26.00 2.51
CA SER A 420 14.52 -25.73 3.95
C SER A 420 14.28 -24.25 4.29
N THR A 421 13.72 -24.01 5.45
CA THR A 421 13.51 -22.66 6.01
C THR A 421 13.89 -22.63 7.48
N GLY A 422 13.35 -21.68 8.25
CA GLY A 422 13.51 -21.65 9.71
C GLY A 422 12.57 -22.63 10.43
N ASN A 423 12.67 -22.64 11.75
CA ASN A 423 11.91 -23.54 12.61
C ASN A 423 10.43 -23.15 12.71
N ALA A 424 9.55 -24.14 12.52
CA ALA A 424 8.11 -24.02 12.53
C ALA A 424 7.59 -22.90 11.59
N PRO A 425 7.68 -23.06 10.26
CA PRO A 425 7.12 -22.12 9.31
C PRO A 425 5.58 -22.12 9.35
N THR A 426 4.97 -21.02 9.78
CA THR A 426 3.52 -20.95 10.05
C THR A 426 2.73 -20.04 9.11
N SER A 427 3.42 -19.24 8.30
CA SER A 427 2.79 -18.32 7.36
C SER A 427 3.71 -18.13 6.17
N ILE A 428 3.13 -18.05 4.98
CA ILE A 428 3.81 -17.63 3.76
C ILE A 428 2.97 -16.55 3.09
N GLY A 429 3.61 -15.47 2.68
CA GLY A 429 2.99 -14.37 1.93
C GLY A 429 3.83 -14.05 0.69
N PHE A 430 3.22 -13.38 -0.28
CA PHE A 430 3.86 -13.04 -1.55
C PHE A 430 3.83 -11.54 -1.76
N ASP A 431 4.86 -11.01 -2.43
CA ASP A 431 4.75 -9.67 -2.98
C ASP A 431 3.67 -9.62 -4.09
N PRO A 432 3.08 -8.45 -4.39
CA PRO A 432 2.02 -8.35 -5.39
C PRO A 432 2.43 -8.82 -6.80
N SER A 433 3.72 -8.73 -7.15
CA SER A 433 4.21 -9.20 -8.45
C SER A 433 4.36 -10.73 -8.52
N GLY A 434 4.32 -11.42 -7.38
CA GLY A 434 4.52 -12.86 -7.28
C GLY A 434 5.94 -13.32 -7.59
N LYS A 435 6.92 -12.43 -7.46
CA LYS A 435 8.35 -12.74 -7.66
C LYS A 435 9.04 -13.16 -6.37
N PHE A 436 8.50 -12.74 -5.22
CA PHE A 436 9.09 -12.96 -3.91
C PHE A 436 8.09 -13.63 -2.98
N ALA A 437 8.59 -14.55 -2.16
CA ALA A 437 7.86 -15.18 -1.07
C ALA A 437 8.54 -14.89 0.26
N TYR A 438 7.73 -14.72 1.30
CA TYR A 438 8.16 -14.38 2.65
C TYR A 438 7.53 -15.36 3.64
N VAL A 439 8.36 -16.06 4.40
CA VAL A 439 7.94 -17.13 5.29
C VAL A 439 8.25 -16.77 6.73
N VAL A 440 7.23 -16.76 7.59
CA VAL A 440 7.38 -16.55 9.03
C VAL A 440 7.72 -17.88 9.69
N ASN A 441 8.85 -17.91 10.38
CA ASN A 441 9.31 -19.06 11.17
C ASN A 441 9.07 -18.77 12.65
N THR A 442 7.99 -19.32 13.20
CA THR A 442 7.51 -18.99 14.55
C THR A 442 8.57 -19.24 15.62
N LEU A 443 9.29 -20.36 15.54
CA LEU A 443 10.26 -20.74 16.58
C LEU A 443 11.65 -20.15 16.35
N SER A 444 11.98 -19.77 15.12
CA SER A 444 13.21 -19.01 14.82
C SER A 444 13.06 -17.50 15.02
N ASN A 445 11.84 -17.00 15.24
CA ASN A 445 11.53 -15.57 15.39
C ASN A 445 12.09 -14.73 14.23
N ASN A 446 11.93 -15.22 13.00
CA ASN A 446 12.40 -14.55 11.79
C ASN A 446 11.43 -14.69 10.61
N ILE A 447 11.65 -13.86 9.60
CA ILE A 447 11.11 -14.01 8.25
C ILE A 447 12.24 -14.45 7.33
N ALA A 448 12.04 -15.52 6.57
CA ALA A 448 12.91 -15.93 5.48
C ALA A 448 12.32 -15.49 4.13
N ALA A 449 13.13 -14.86 3.27
CA ALA A 449 12.72 -14.35 1.98
C ALA A 449 13.33 -15.16 0.83
N TYR A 450 12.53 -15.38 -0.21
CA TYR A 450 12.84 -16.23 -1.35
C TYR A 450 12.47 -15.55 -2.66
N ASN A 451 13.29 -15.75 -3.69
CA ASN A 451 12.92 -15.53 -5.08
C ASN A 451 12.13 -16.73 -5.59
N ILE A 452 11.04 -16.47 -6.31
CA ILE A 452 10.26 -17.47 -7.03
C ILE A 452 10.81 -17.55 -8.46
N ASP A 453 11.32 -18.71 -8.86
CA ASP A 453 11.64 -18.95 -10.25
C ASP A 453 10.36 -18.91 -11.09
N ALA A 454 10.26 -17.93 -12.00
CA ALA A 454 9.02 -17.68 -12.75
C ALA A 454 8.61 -18.82 -13.69
N SER A 455 9.55 -19.70 -14.06
CA SER A 455 9.31 -20.80 -15.00
C SER A 455 8.92 -22.09 -14.30
N THR A 456 9.51 -22.37 -13.14
CA THR A 456 9.35 -23.63 -12.42
C THR A 456 8.52 -23.49 -11.15
N GLY A 457 8.51 -22.32 -10.51
CA GLY A 457 7.94 -22.10 -9.19
C GLY A 457 8.89 -22.44 -8.04
N ALA A 458 10.14 -22.84 -8.31
CA ALA A 458 11.10 -23.16 -7.26
C ALA A 458 11.43 -21.94 -6.39
N LEU A 459 11.58 -22.16 -5.07
CA LEU A 459 11.98 -21.12 -4.13
C LEU A 459 13.50 -21.10 -3.95
N ASN A 460 14.11 -19.97 -4.28
CA ASN A 460 15.54 -19.73 -4.11
C ASN A 460 15.75 -18.72 -2.98
N ALA A 461 16.42 -19.11 -1.90
CA ALA A 461 16.66 -18.21 -0.76
C ALA A 461 17.42 -16.95 -1.21
N ILE A 462 16.95 -15.79 -0.77
CA ILE A 462 17.66 -14.52 -1.00
C ILE A 462 18.88 -14.50 -0.08
N THR A 463 20.05 -14.18 -0.61
CA THR A 463 21.30 -14.08 0.18
C THR A 463 21.15 -13.01 1.27
N GLY A 464 21.35 -13.40 2.54
CA GLY A 464 21.10 -12.50 3.68
C GLY A 464 19.61 -12.23 3.93
N GLY A 465 18.71 -12.96 3.24
CA GLY A 465 17.26 -12.79 3.28
C GLY A 465 16.59 -13.39 4.52
N THR A 466 17.22 -13.29 5.70
CA THR A 466 16.64 -13.69 6.98
C THR A 466 16.57 -12.48 7.89
N TYR A 467 15.37 -12.14 8.34
CA TYR A 467 15.08 -10.90 9.05
C TYR A 467 14.44 -11.19 10.40
N SER A 468 15.06 -10.72 11.48
CA SER A 468 14.53 -10.93 12.83
C SER A 468 13.19 -10.21 13.00
N VAL A 469 12.24 -10.87 13.66
CA VAL A 469 10.97 -10.31 14.12
C VAL A 469 10.81 -10.57 15.62
N GLY A 470 9.71 -10.12 16.20
CA GLY A 470 9.40 -10.43 17.59
C GLY A 470 9.08 -11.91 17.83
N GLN A 471 8.99 -12.27 19.10
CA GLN A 471 8.86 -13.64 19.57
C GLN A 471 7.52 -14.28 19.18
N GLN A 472 7.60 -15.53 18.73
CA GLN A 472 6.47 -16.35 18.27
C GLN A 472 5.62 -15.64 17.23
N SER A 473 6.27 -15.15 16.16
CA SER A 473 5.57 -14.53 15.04
C SER A 473 4.67 -15.53 14.32
N ARG A 474 3.39 -15.22 14.06
CA ARG A 474 2.39 -16.23 13.61
C ARG A 474 1.79 -16.02 12.23
N SER A 475 1.72 -14.78 11.78
CA SER A 475 0.99 -14.39 10.58
C SER A 475 1.69 -13.19 9.95
N LEU A 476 1.73 -13.21 8.62
CA LEU A 476 2.29 -12.16 7.78
C LEU A 476 1.20 -11.67 6.83
N VAL A 477 1.17 -10.37 6.59
CA VAL A 477 0.52 -9.78 5.42
C VAL A 477 1.54 -8.97 4.64
N VAL A 478 1.50 -9.07 3.32
CA VAL A 478 2.25 -8.22 2.40
C VAL A 478 1.26 -7.29 1.71
N VAL A 479 1.58 -6.01 1.70
CA VAL A 479 0.73 -4.92 1.19
C VAL A 479 1.53 -4.20 0.11
N GLY A 480 0.96 -4.00 -1.06
CA GLY A 480 1.58 -3.17 -2.09
C GLY A 480 0.53 -2.56 -3.01
N GLN A 481 0.92 -1.50 -3.74
CA GLN A 481 0.04 -0.70 -4.60
C GLN A 481 0.30 -0.87 -6.08
#